data_AF-A0A1F4VWT0-F1
#
_entry.id   AF-A0A1F4VWT0-F1
#
_cell.length_a   1.000
_cell.length_b   1.000
_cell.length_c   1.000
_cell.angle_alpha   90.00
_cell.angle_beta   90.00
_cell.angle_gamma   90.00
#
_symmetry.space_group_name_H-M   'P 1'
#
loop_
_entity.id
_entity.type
_entity.pdbx_description
1 polymer ?
#
loop_
_entity_poly.entity_id
_entity_poly.type
_entity_poly.pdbx_seq_one_letter_code
_entity_poly.pdbx_strand_id
1 'polypeptide(L)'
;MSNFLIWGSHPQAREDQAQEILQDHFVHSIETDGKILKVGEIRARMLQWHLYPQSPWKKSGLLVLEAQRLNEEVQNTLLKTLEEPPSFFTFVFTVLHPNLLLPTVVSRCLVVRVPGDYKVLDPKVITEIIEAPAGKRLAIFEETIGYDREASITFVNDLEAQLASEPNPILKQIWETKKLLQDDSTNLKMAVDCLLLS
;
A
#
# COMPACT_ATOMS: atom_id res chain seq x y z
N MET A 1 -8.52 -20.61 -8.03
CA MET A 1 -8.81 -19.71 -6.89
C MET A 1 -7.97 -18.48 -7.08
N SER A 2 -8.50 -17.30 -6.76
CA SER A 2 -7.85 -16.03 -7.07
C SER A 2 -7.23 -15.46 -5.80
N ASN A 3 -5.98 -15.03 -5.88
CA ASN A 3 -5.42 -14.11 -4.89
C ASN A 3 -5.91 -12.71 -5.23
N PHE A 4 -6.03 -11.82 -4.24
CA PHE A 4 -6.53 -10.46 -4.45
C PHE A 4 -5.50 -9.43 -3.99
N LEU A 5 -5.38 -8.37 -4.78
CA LEU A 5 -4.62 -7.18 -4.41
C LEU A 5 -5.56 -5.98 -4.44
N ILE A 6 -5.90 -5.49 -3.27
CA ILE A 6 -6.79 -4.35 -3.07
C ILE A 6 -5.95 -3.10 -2.91
N TRP A 7 -6.23 -2.06 -3.70
CA TRP A 7 -5.49 -0.81 -3.62
C TRP A 7 -6.37 0.44 -3.63
N GLY A 8 -5.85 1.52 -3.05
CA GLY A 8 -6.56 2.78 -2.82
C GLY A 8 -5.92 3.62 -1.72
N SER A 9 -6.34 4.89 -1.61
CA SER A 9 -5.82 5.89 -0.66
C SER A 9 -6.26 5.64 0.78
N HIS A 10 -7.49 5.15 0.99
CA HIS A 10 -8.07 4.97 2.31
C HIS A 10 -7.79 3.57 2.87
N PRO A 11 -7.02 3.45 3.98
CA PRO A 11 -6.76 2.17 4.62
C PRO A 11 -8.03 1.42 5.00
N GLN A 12 -8.98 2.12 5.64
CA GLN A 12 -10.24 1.52 6.09
C GLN A 12 -11.04 0.93 4.93
N ALA A 13 -11.19 1.67 3.83
CA ALA A 13 -11.96 1.20 2.69
C ALA A 13 -11.33 -0.04 2.01
N ARG A 14 -10.00 -0.14 2.01
CA ARG A 14 -9.29 -1.36 1.55
C ARG A 14 -9.53 -2.53 2.48
N GLU A 15 -9.53 -2.29 3.78
CA GLU A 15 -9.80 -3.32 4.78
C GLU A 15 -11.25 -3.80 4.70
N ASP A 16 -12.23 -2.91 4.60
CA ASP A 16 -13.64 -3.25 4.46
C ASP A 16 -13.88 -4.15 3.22
N GLN A 17 -13.28 -3.77 2.08
CA GLN A 17 -13.33 -4.57 0.86
C GLN A 17 -12.64 -5.93 1.01
N ALA A 18 -11.54 -5.99 1.77
CA ALA A 18 -10.85 -7.25 2.06
C ALA A 18 -11.70 -8.17 2.93
N GLN A 19 -12.35 -7.62 3.95
CA GLN A 19 -13.23 -8.35 4.85
C GLN A 19 -14.45 -8.89 4.12
N GLU A 20 -15.02 -8.14 3.17
CA GLU A 20 -16.12 -8.62 2.31
C GLU A 20 -15.70 -9.86 1.49
N ILE A 21 -14.52 -9.82 0.86
CA ILE A 21 -13.98 -10.97 0.11
C ILE A 21 -13.75 -12.19 1.02
N LEU A 22 -13.36 -11.92 2.27
CA LEU A 22 -13.01 -12.94 3.25
C LEU A 22 -14.15 -13.35 4.20
N GLN A 23 -15.38 -12.86 4.01
CA GLN A 23 -16.50 -13.05 4.95
C GLN A 23 -16.78 -14.53 5.33
N ASP A 24 -16.51 -15.47 4.42
CA ASP A 24 -16.71 -16.91 4.62
C ASP A 24 -15.43 -17.67 5.05
N HIS A 25 -14.36 -16.96 5.44
CA HIS A 25 -13.04 -17.54 5.73
C HIS A 25 -12.68 -17.39 7.20
N PHE A 26 -11.89 -18.34 7.71
CA PHE A 26 -11.09 -18.11 8.91
C PHE A 26 -9.91 -17.19 8.54
N VAL A 27 -9.95 -15.93 8.99
CA VAL A 27 -8.98 -14.92 8.59
C VAL A 27 -7.77 -14.89 9.52
N HIS A 28 -6.60 -15.01 8.93
CA HIS A 28 -5.34 -14.65 9.56
C HIS A 28 -4.98 -13.23 9.10
N SER A 29 -4.76 -12.30 10.02
CA SER A 29 -4.25 -10.96 9.69
C SER A 29 -2.75 -10.84 9.94
N ILE A 30 -2.09 -10.07 9.09
CA ILE A 30 -0.73 -9.59 9.28
C ILE A 30 -0.76 -8.08 9.22
N GLU A 31 -0.39 -7.48 10.34
CA GLU A 31 -0.20 -6.05 10.47
C GLU A 31 1.28 -5.75 10.68
N THR A 32 1.77 -4.79 9.92
CA THR A 32 3.08 -4.19 10.12
C THR A 32 2.88 -2.91 10.94
N ASP A 33 2.84 -3.01 12.26
CA ASP A 33 2.75 -1.87 13.20
C ASP A 33 4.02 -0.99 13.18
N GLY A 34 4.36 -0.45 12.01
CA GLY A 34 5.63 0.25 11.76
C GLY A 34 6.88 -0.64 11.85
N LYS A 35 6.72 -1.95 12.02
CA LYS A 35 7.82 -2.92 12.10
C LYS A 35 7.98 -3.67 10.78
N ILE A 36 9.23 -3.80 10.33
CA ILE A 36 9.59 -4.65 9.20
C ILE A 36 9.44 -6.11 9.66
N LEU A 37 8.55 -6.85 8.98
CA LEU A 37 8.36 -8.27 9.24
C LEU A 37 9.58 -9.09 8.80
N LYS A 38 10.03 -9.98 9.68
CA LYS A 38 11.15 -10.88 9.36
C LYS A 38 10.62 -12.12 8.64
N VAL A 39 11.39 -12.62 7.66
CA VAL A 39 11.04 -13.82 6.89
C VAL A 39 10.80 -15.05 7.76
N GLY A 40 11.56 -15.20 8.86
CA GLY A 40 11.38 -16.31 9.80
C GLY A 40 9.98 -16.34 10.43
N GLU A 41 9.39 -15.19 10.73
CA GLU A 41 8.04 -15.10 11.32
C GLU A 41 6.97 -15.54 10.32
N ILE A 42 7.12 -15.14 9.05
CA ILE A 42 6.22 -15.53 7.97
C ILE A 42 6.29 -17.04 7.73
N ARG A 43 7.50 -17.61 7.66
CA ARG A 43 7.67 -19.06 7.47
C ARG A 43 7.07 -19.88 8.62
N ALA A 44 7.21 -19.42 9.86
CA ALA A 44 6.61 -20.09 11.01
C ALA A 44 5.07 -20.08 10.93
N ARG A 45 4.47 -18.96 10.51
CA ARG A 45 3.01 -18.84 10.35
C ARG A 45 2.47 -19.59 9.14
N MET A 46 3.24 -19.70 8.06
CA MET A 46 2.86 -20.47 6.86
C MET A 46 2.50 -21.92 7.18
N LEU A 47 3.18 -22.57 8.13
CA LEU A 47 2.85 -23.94 8.54
C LEU A 47 1.42 -24.04 9.12
N GLN A 48 0.96 -23.00 9.81
CA GLN A 48 -0.40 -22.95 10.35
C GLN A 48 -1.43 -22.68 9.25
N TRP A 49 -1.10 -21.84 8.28
CA TRP A 49 -1.99 -21.50 7.16
C TRP A 49 -2.23 -22.67 6.20
N HIS A 50 -1.29 -23.61 6.10
CA HIS A 50 -1.45 -24.82 5.30
C HIS A 50 -2.32 -25.89 5.99
N LEU A 51 -2.71 -25.69 7.24
CA LEU A 51 -3.66 -26.57 7.91
C LEU A 51 -5.07 -26.30 7.37
N TYR A 52 -5.83 -27.38 7.15
CA TYR A 52 -7.22 -27.26 6.74
C TYR A 52 -8.00 -26.44 7.77
N PRO A 53 -8.88 -25.52 7.33
CA PRO A 53 -9.71 -24.73 8.23
C PRO A 53 -10.47 -25.62 9.22
N GLN A 54 -10.46 -25.22 10.48
CA GLN A 54 -11.18 -25.92 11.54
C GLN A 54 -12.65 -25.49 11.56
N SER A 55 -13.53 -26.39 11.99
CA SER A 55 -14.95 -26.10 12.18
C SER A 55 -15.14 -24.81 13.02
N PRO A 56 -16.02 -23.87 12.62
CA PRO A 56 -17.08 -23.98 11.61
C PRO A 56 -16.68 -23.60 10.18
N TRP A 57 -15.43 -23.17 9.95
CA TRP A 57 -15.00 -22.59 8.68
C TRP A 57 -14.64 -23.66 7.66
N LYS A 58 -15.00 -23.43 6.40
CA LYS A 58 -14.65 -24.31 5.26
C LYS A 58 -13.47 -23.78 4.44
N LYS A 59 -13.07 -22.53 4.68
CA LYS A 59 -11.98 -21.83 3.99
C LYS A 59 -11.14 -21.06 5.00
N SER A 60 -9.88 -20.84 4.68
CA SER A 60 -8.94 -19.98 5.41
C SER A 60 -8.46 -18.86 4.50
N GLY A 61 -8.12 -17.71 5.07
CA GLY A 61 -7.56 -16.61 4.31
C GLY A 61 -6.41 -15.92 5.03
N LEU A 62 -5.49 -15.34 4.25
CA LEU A 62 -4.48 -14.42 4.77
C LEU A 62 -4.82 -13.01 4.29
N LEU A 63 -5.07 -12.12 5.24
CA LEU A 63 -5.15 -10.69 5.03
C LEU A 63 -3.82 -10.03 5.41
N VAL A 64 -3.14 -9.45 4.44
CA VAL A 64 -1.94 -8.64 4.68
C VAL A 64 -2.30 -7.16 4.55
N LEU A 65 -2.23 -6.45 5.66
CA LEU A 65 -2.49 -5.01 5.72
C LEU A 65 -1.23 -4.20 5.37
N GLU A 66 -1.40 -3.16 4.55
CA GLU A 66 -0.31 -2.27 4.11
C GLU A 66 0.91 -3.02 3.54
N ALA A 67 0.68 -3.90 2.56
CA ALA A 67 1.67 -4.82 2.02
C ALA A 67 2.95 -4.13 1.47
N GLN A 68 2.92 -2.84 1.14
CA GLN A 68 4.11 -2.07 0.80
C GLN A 68 5.16 -2.00 1.92
N ARG A 69 4.78 -2.34 3.16
CA ARG A 69 5.69 -2.43 4.30
C ARG A 69 6.43 -3.77 4.38
N LEU A 70 6.10 -4.74 3.51
CA LEU A 70 6.84 -5.99 3.39
C LEU A 70 8.17 -5.75 2.68
N ASN A 71 9.27 -6.23 3.27
CA ASN A 71 10.53 -6.28 2.55
C ASN A 71 10.49 -7.30 1.41
N GLU A 72 11.41 -7.15 0.45
CA GLU A 72 11.48 -8.03 -0.73
C GLU A 72 11.67 -9.51 -0.36
N GLU A 73 12.40 -9.81 0.71
CA GLU A 73 12.65 -11.19 1.14
C GLU A 73 11.36 -11.90 1.59
N VAL A 74 10.47 -11.17 2.29
CA VAL A 74 9.14 -11.63 2.67
C VAL A 74 8.26 -11.80 1.44
N GLN A 75 8.22 -10.81 0.54
CA GLN A 75 7.42 -10.87 -0.68
C GLN A 75 7.82 -12.09 -1.54
N ASN A 76 9.12 -12.33 -1.73
CA ASN A 76 9.64 -13.48 -2.45
C ASN A 76 9.31 -14.82 -1.76
N THR A 77 9.31 -14.85 -0.43
CA THR A 77 8.93 -16.06 0.33
C THR A 77 7.46 -16.40 0.11
N LEU A 78 6.58 -15.41 0.00
CA LEU A 78 5.15 -15.60 -0.28
C LEU A 78 4.86 -16.10 -1.70
N LEU A 79 5.73 -15.80 -2.68
CA LEU A 79 5.53 -16.19 -4.08
C LEU A 79 5.27 -17.68 -4.27
N LYS A 80 6.01 -18.55 -3.55
CA LYS A 80 5.84 -20.00 -3.64
C LYS A 80 4.41 -20.45 -3.31
N THR A 81 3.79 -19.83 -2.31
CA THR A 81 2.43 -20.16 -1.89
C THR A 81 1.37 -19.44 -2.74
N LEU A 82 1.72 -18.29 -3.35
CA LEU A 82 0.85 -17.58 -4.29
C LEU A 82 0.74 -18.27 -5.65
N GLU A 83 1.76 -19.02 -6.08
CA GLU A 83 1.78 -19.79 -7.33
C GLU A 83 0.81 -20.97 -7.29
N GLU A 84 0.83 -21.73 -6.21
CA GLU A 84 -0.02 -22.91 -6.02
C GLU A 84 -0.70 -22.83 -4.64
N PRO A 85 -1.67 -21.92 -4.45
CA PRO A 85 -2.37 -21.81 -3.19
C PRO A 85 -3.22 -23.06 -2.94
N PRO A 86 -3.31 -23.54 -1.68
CA PRO A 86 -4.26 -24.59 -1.33
C PRO A 86 -5.68 -24.22 -1.74
N SER A 87 -6.49 -25.21 -2.13
CA SER A 87 -7.84 -25.00 -2.66
C SER A 87 -8.88 -24.49 -1.64
N PHE A 88 -8.45 -24.27 -0.41
CA PHE A 88 -9.28 -23.69 0.66
C PHE A 88 -8.70 -22.35 1.13
N PHE A 89 -7.62 -21.86 0.52
CA PHE A 89 -6.84 -20.74 0.99
C PHE A 89 -6.89 -19.55 0.03
N THR A 90 -7.25 -18.38 0.55
CA THR A 90 -7.33 -17.13 -0.23
C THR A 90 -6.34 -16.11 0.31
N PHE A 91 -5.49 -15.54 -0.54
CA PHE A 91 -4.65 -14.41 -0.19
C PHE A 91 -5.32 -13.09 -0.55
N VAL A 92 -5.31 -12.13 0.38
CA VAL A 92 -5.74 -10.76 0.15
C VAL A 92 -4.67 -9.80 0.68
N PHE A 93 -4.14 -8.98 -0.22
CA PHE A 93 -3.20 -7.91 0.12
C PHE A 93 -3.91 -6.58 0.01
N THR A 94 -3.69 -5.68 0.97
CA THR A 94 -4.03 -4.26 0.80
C THR A 94 -2.75 -3.48 0.56
N VAL A 95 -2.75 -2.60 -0.43
CA VAL A 95 -1.59 -1.77 -0.78
C VAL A 95 -2.04 -0.38 -1.17
N LEU A 96 -1.16 0.60 -1.00
CA LEU A 96 -1.43 1.96 -1.46
C LEU A 96 -1.47 2.05 -2.98
N HIS A 97 -0.42 1.54 -3.63
CA HIS A 97 -0.34 1.47 -5.07
C HIS A 97 0.28 0.12 -5.46
N PRO A 98 -0.20 -0.58 -6.50
CA PRO A 98 0.34 -1.88 -6.91
C PRO A 98 1.85 -1.87 -7.19
N ASN A 99 2.39 -0.75 -7.70
CA ASN A 99 3.82 -0.58 -8.00
C ASN A 99 4.73 -0.63 -6.77
N LEU A 100 4.19 -0.56 -5.55
CA LEU A 100 4.96 -0.69 -4.31
C LEU A 100 5.24 -2.14 -3.92
N LEU A 101 4.70 -3.11 -4.69
CA LEU A 101 4.99 -4.52 -4.54
C LEU A 101 5.81 -5.03 -5.72
N LEU A 102 6.46 -6.17 -5.52
CA LEU A 102 7.17 -6.86 -6.59
C LEU A 102 6.18 -7.18 -7.74
N PRO A 103 6.54 -6.91 -9.01
CA PRO A 103 5.69 -7.22 -10.16
C PRO A 103 5.26 -8.70 -10.22
N THR A 104 6.07 -9.60 -9.66
CA THR A 104 5.78 -11.03 -9.55
C THR A 104 4.66 -11.37 -8.56
N VAL A 105 4.48 -10.56 -7.51
CA VAL A 105 3.34 -10.67 -6.58
C VAL A 105 2.08 -10.15 -7.26
N VAL A 106 2.17 -8.95 -7.87
CA VAL A 106 1.04 -8.28 -8.52
C VAL A 106 0.46 -9.15 -9.63
N SER A 107 1.30 -9.78 -10.46
CA SER A 107 0.83 -10.61 -11.59
C SER A 107 0.07 -11.89 -11.19
N ARG A 108 0.18 -12.31 -9.93
CA ARG A 108 -0.53 -13.48 -9.36
C ARG A 108 -1.79 -13.09 -8.60
N CYS A 109 -2.14 -11.81 -8.60
CA CYS A 109 -3.30 -11.27 -7.90
C CYS A 109 -4.31 -10.69 -8.89
N LEU A 110 -5.59 -10.86 -8.59
CA LEU A 110 -6.64 -10.03 -9.16
C LEU A 110 -6.57 -8.65 -8.51
N VAL A 111 -6.26 -7.64 -9.31
CA VAL A 111 -6.13 -6.26 -8.83
C VAL A 111 -7.52 -5.64 -8.73
N VAL A 112 -7.90 -5.26 -7.52
CA VAL A 112 -9.16 -4.60 -7.19
C VAL A 112 -8.84 -3.19 -6.71
N ARG A 113 -9.37 -2.19 -7.40
CA ARG A 113 -9.30 -0.81 -6.94
C ARG A 113 -10.50 -0.53 -6.05
N VAL A 114 -10.26 0.01 -4.86
CA VAL A 114 -11.34 0.49 -4.01
C VAL A 114 -11.87 1.81 -4.59
N PRO A 115 -13.18 1.94 -4.81
CA PRO A 115 -13.78 3.22 -5.17
C PRO A 115 -13.56 4.23 -4.04
N GLY A 116 -13.02 5.39 -4.39
CA GLY A 116 -12.73 6.51 -3.49
C GLY A 116 -12.22 7.68 -4.32
N ASP A 117 -12.06 8.86 -3.73
CA ASP A 117 -11.74 10.12 -4.42
C ASP A 117 -10.26 10.22 -4.85
N TYR A 118 -9.66 9.08 -5.17
CA TYR A 118 -8.38 8.97 -5.85
C TYR A 118 -8.51 9.54 -7.27
N LYS A 119 -8.27 10.84 -7.43
CA LYS A 119 -7.73 11.35 -8.67
C LYS A 119 -6.30 10.83 -8.77
N VAL A 120 -6.11 9.76 -9.55
CA VAL A 120 -4.76 9.38 -10.00
C VAL A 120 -4.21 10.64 -10.65
N LEU A 121 -3.19 11.24 -10.03
CA LEU A 121 -2.53 12.38 -10.64
C LEU A 121 -1.87 11.87 -11.91
N ASP A 122 -2.03 12.60 -13.02
CA ASP A 122 -1.30 12.26 -14.24
C ASP A 122 0.19 12.20 -13.86
N PRO A 123 0.90 11.08 -14.10
CA PRO A 123 2.31 10.96 -13.78
C PRO A 123 3.15 12.14 -14.29
N LYS A 124 2.73 12.77 -15.40
CA LYS A 124 3.36 13.97 -15.95
C LYS A 124 3.33 15.15 -14.99
N VAL A 125 2.25 15.35 -14.24
CA VAL A 125 2.11 16.43 -13.25
C VAL A 125 3.14 16.23 -12.13
N ILE A 126 3.32 14.99 -11.68
CA ILE A 126 4.31 14.69 -10.65
C ILE A 126 5.72 14.90 -11.17
N THR A 127 6.03 14.43 -12.38
CA THR A 127 7.32 14.67 -13.04
C THR A 127 7.59 16.17 -13.20
N GLU A 128 6.60 16.95 -13.63
CA GLU A 128 6.70 18.40 -13.77
C GLU A 128 7.02 19.09 -12.43
N ILE A 129 6.38 18.65 -11.34
CA ILE A 129 6.66 19.17 -9.99
C ILE A 129 8.08 18.78 -9.53
N ILE A 130 8.52 17.53 -9.74
CA ILE A 130 9.85 17.08 -9.31
C ILE A 130 10.96 17.85 -10.04
N GLU A 131 10.82 18.03 -11.36
CA GLU A 131 11.80 18.67 -12.23
C GLU A 131 11.80 20.20 -12.13
N ALA A 132 10.71 20.79 -11.62
CA ALA A 132 10.63 22.23 -11.43
C ALA A 132 11.57 22.72 -10.31
N PRO A 133 12.13 23.95 -10.42
CA PRO A 133 12.84 24.59 -9.32
C PRO A 133 11.95 24.75 -8.09
N ALA A 134 12.51 24.62 -6.87
CA ALA A 134 11.78 24.67 -5.61
C ALA A 134 10.73 25.80 -5.52
N GLY A 135 11.09 27.02 -5.94
CA GLY A 135 10.19 28.18 -5.91
C GLY A 135 8.99 28.10 -6.88
N LYS A 136 9.02 27.22 -7.88
CA LYS A 136 7.90 26.97 -8.82
C LYS A 136 7.03 25.77 -8.41
N ARG A 137 7.58 24.82 -7.63
CA ARG A 137 6.87 23.60 -7.23
C ARG A 137 5.58 23.91 -6.46
N LEU A 138 5.62 24.89 -5.55
CA LEU A 138 4.47 25.34 -4.79
C LEU A 138 3.34 25.84 -5.70
N ALA A 139 3.67 26.68 -6.67
CA ALA A 139 2.71 27.24 -7.61
C ALA A 139 2.08 26.15 -8.48
N ILE A 140 2.90 25.24 -9.03
CA ILE A 140 2.41 24.12 -9.84
C ILE A 140 1.51 23.22 -8.99
N PHE A 141 1.91 22.89 -7.76
CA PHE A 141 1.10 22.08 -6.85
C PHE A 141 -0.24 22.75 -6.54
N GLU A 142 -0.25 24.04 -6.20
CA GLU A 142 -1.47 24.78 -5.88
C GLU A 142 -2.43 24.89 -7.09
N GLU A 143 -1.90 25.07 -8.31
CA GLU A 143 -2.69 25.17 -9.54
C GLU A 143 -3.23 23.81 -10.04
N THR A 144 -2.44 22.73 -9.89
CA THR A 144 -2.77 21.42 -10.49
C THR A 144 -3.43 20.44 -9.52
N ILE A 145 -3.03 20.46 -8.25
CA ILE A 145 -3.45 19.50 -7.23
C ILE A 145 -4.30 20.20 -6.17
N GLY A 146 -3.82 21.33 -5.65
CA GLY A 146 -4.44 22.10 -4.57
C GLY A 146 -4.19 21.51 -3.18
N TYR A 147 -4.38 22.33 -2.15
CA TYR A 147 -4.19 21.96 -0.75
C TYR A 147 -5.44 21.32 -0.14
N ASP A 148 -5.85 20.21 -0.73
CA ASP A 148 -6.83 19.31 -0.14
C ASP A 148 -6.12 18.15 0.58
N ARG A 149 -6.71 17.64 1.67
CA ARG A 149 -6.07 16.57 2.46
C ARG A 149 -5.92 15.29 1.68
N GLU A 150 -6.95 14.89 0.97
CA GLU A 150 -6.90 13.68 0.18
C GLU A 150 -6.01 13.83 -1.05
N ALA A 151 -6.07 14.97 -1.73
CA ALA A 151 -5.20 15.28 -2.86
C ALA A 151 -3.71 15.30 -2.44
N SER A 152 -3.41 15.86 -1.27
CA SER A 152 -2.05 15.91 -0.71
C SER A 152 -1.53 14.53 -0.33
N ILE A 153 -2.38 13.71 0.32
CA ILE A 153 -2.04 12.32 0.64
C ILE A 153 -1.75 11.55 -0.66
N THR A 154 -2.61 11.71 -1.68
CA THR A 154 -2.46 11.05 -2.98
C THR A 154 -1.15 11.47 -3.65
N PHE A 155 -0.84 12.78 -3.69
CA PHE A 155 0.43 13.27 -4.21
C PHE A 155 1.65 12.67 -3.50
N VAL A 156 1.68 12.70 -2.17
CA VAL A 156 2.81 12.18 -1.38
C VAL A 156 3.02 10.69 -1.64
N ASN A 157 1.91 9.95 -1.79
CA ASN A 157 1.91 8.52 -2.08
C ASN A 157 2.40 8.19 -3.49
N ASP A 158 1.94 8.94 -4.50
CA ASP A 158 2.37 8.76 -5.89
C ASP A 158 3.84 9.20 -6.06
N LEU A 159 4.26 10.27 -5.37
CA LEU A 159 5.64 10.73 -5.30
C LEU A 159 6.56 9.67 -4.67
N GLU A 160 6.14 9.05 -3.56
CA GLU A 160 6.86 7.93 -2.94
C GLU A 160 7.04 6.79 -3.95
N ALA A 161 5.97 6.40 -4.65
CA ALA A 161 5.99 5.31 -5.61
C ALA A 161 6.92 5.59 -6.81
N GLN A 162 6.97 6.83 -7.30
CA GLN A 162 7.89 7.22 -8.38
C GLN A 162 9.35 7.24 -7.94
N LEU A 163 9.62 7.64 -6.69
CA LEU A 163 10.99 7.77 -6.18
C LEU A 163 11.52 6.49 -5.51
N ALA A 164 10.67 5.51 -5.24
CA ALA A 164 11.04 4.26 -4.57
C ALA A 164 11.96 3.35 -5.41
N SER A 165 12.12 3.60 -6.71
CA SER A 165 12.99 2.79 -7.58
C SER A 165 14.48 2.98 -7.29
N GLU A 166 14.89 4.09 -6.67
CA GLU A 166 16.28 4.39 -6.34
C GLU A 166 16.41 5.01 -4.93
N PRO A 167 17.53 4.82 -4.21
CA PRO A 167 17.74 5.43 -2.91
C PRO A 167 17.76 6.96 -3.00
N ASN A 168 16.67 7.62 -2.62
CA ASN A 168 16.54 9.07 -2.70
C ASN A 168 16.49 9.70 -1.29
N PRO A 169 17.32 10.72 -0.98
CA PRO A 169 17.33 11.38 0.34
C PRO A 169 15.98 12.00 0.74
N ILE A 170 15.13 12.35 -0.24
CA ILE A 170 13.80 12.93 -0.03
C ILE A 170 12.80 11.89 0.52
N LEU A 171 13.05 10.57 0.39
CA LEU A 171 12.15 9.52 0.90
C LEU A 171 11.89 9.65 2.40
N LYS A 172 12.88 10.13 3.17
CA LYS A 172 12.71 10.40 4.60
C LYS A 172 11.69 11.50 4.85
N GLN A 173 11.76 12.61 4.10
CA GLN A 173 10.82 13.73 4.20
C GLN A 173 9.42 13.33 3.73
N ILE A 174 9.33 12.47 2.70
CA ILE A 174 8.05 11.89 2.24
C ILE A 174 7.38 11.10 3.37
N TRP A 175 8.13 10.24 4.07
CA TRP A 175 7.59 9.47 5.19
C TRP A 175 7.17 10.35 6.38
N GLU A 176 7.96 11.36 6.72
CA GLU A 176 7.62 12.35 7.75
C GLU A 176 6.34 13.11 7.38
N THR A 177 6.23 13.56 6.14
CA THR A 177 5.05 14.27 5.62
C THR A 177 3.81 13.37 5.64
N LYS A 178 3.94 12.11 5.20
CA LYS A 178 2.85 11.14 5.21
C LYS A 178 2.32 10.90 6.64
N LYS A 179 3.21 10.81 7.62
CA LYS A 179 2.83 10.70 9.03
C LYS A 179 2.09 11.95 9.52
N LEU A 180 2.55 13.13 9.13
CA LEU A 180 1.88 14.39 9.47
C LEU A 180 0.47 14.49 8.85
N LEU A 181 0.31 14.04 7.60
CA LEU A 181 -0.97 14.06 6.89
C LEU A 181 -2.00 13.06 7.44
N GLN A 182 -1.58 12.09 8.27
CA GLN A 182 -2.49 11.19 8.99
C GLN A 182 -3.12 11.82 10.24
N ASP A 183 -2.57 12.93 10.74
CA ASP A 183 -3.10 13.64 11.90
C ASP A 183 -3.99 14.82 11.43
N ASP A 184 -5.28 14.77 11.79
CA ASP A 184 -6.26 15.80 11.41
C ASP A 184 -5.95 17.18 11.97
N SER A 185 -5.16 17.26 13.05
CA SER A 185 -4.74 18.52 13.67
C SER A 185 -3.55 19.20 12.97
N THR A 186 -2.89 18.51 12.04
CA THR A 186 -1.74 19.04 11.29
C THR A 186 -2.14 20.19 10.36
N ASN A 187 -1.30 21.22 10.32
CA ASN A 187 -1.34 22.22 9.25
C ASN A 187 -0.86 21.59 7.93
N LEU A 188 -1.84 21.15 7.13
CA LEU A 188 -1.63 20.47 5.86
C LEU A 188 -0.71 21.24 4.91
N LYS A 189 -1.02 22.53 4.67
CA LYS A 189 -0.27 23.36 3.73
C LYS A 189 1.20 23.43 4.13
N MET A 190 1.49 23.63 5.41
CA MET A 190 2.85 23.65 5.92
C MET A 190 3.59 22.32 5.70
N ALA A 191 2.93 21.18 5.97
CA ALA A 191 3.55 19.87 5.79
C ALA A 191 3.91 19.60 4.32
N VAL A 192 3.01 19.93 3.39
CA VAL A 192 3.24 19.77 1.95
C VAL A 192 4.29 20.75 1.42
N ASP A 193 4.25 22.02 1.85
CA ASP A 193 5.20 23.05 1.44
C ASP A 193 6.63 22.69 1.83
N CYS A 194 6.82 22.17 3.04
CA CYS A 194 8.13 21.68 3.49
C CYS A 194 8.68 20.58 2.57
N LEU A 195 7.82 19.65 2.14
CA LEU A 195 8.21 18.58 1.22
C LEU A 195 8.54 19.09 -0.19
N LEU A 196 7.77 20.05 -0.70
CA LEU A 196 8.00 20.62 -2.03
C LEU A 196 9.28 21.46 -2.09
N LEU A 197 9.70 22.06 -0.97
CA LEU A 197 10.90 22.89 -0.90
C LEU A 197 12.20 22.12 -0.59
N SER A 198 12.11 20.84 -0.24
CA SER A 198 13.26 19.94 -0.07
C SER A 198 13.92 19.50 -1.38
#